data_AF-A0A7Z0J2M1-F1
#
_entry.id   AF-A0A7Z0J2M1-F1
#
_cell.length_a   1.000
_cell.length_b   1.000
_cell.length_c   1.000
_cell.angle_alpha   90.00
_cell.angle_beta   90.00
_cell.angle_gamma   90.00
#
_symmetry.space_group_name_H-M   'P 1'
#
loop_
_entity.id
_entity.type
_entity.pdbx_description
1 polymer ?
#
loop_
_entity_poly.entity_id
_entity_poly.type
_entity_poly.pdbx_seq_one_letter_code
_entity_poly.pdbx_strand_id
1 'polypeptide(L)'
;MSEQSSPEQSGSGSTDAPATPAPAEPVARKRRPGKPKVDPVLSAAVELAHEALHEIAAPEQVGDHLGVSAEEDRLLTHRFAADKPGYRGWEWFVTVARAPRAKKVTVCEIGLLPGDQALIAPPWVPWLERMNDEEKQAHQAEQADSERS
;
A
#
# COMPACT_ATOMS: atom_id res chain seq x y z
N MET A 1 14.68 17.71 43.17
CA MET A 1 13.30 17.30 43.47
C MET A 1 13.10 15.94 42.85
N SER A 2 12.86 14.94 43.71
CA SER A 2 12.24 13.63 43.54
C SER A 2 11.93 13.18 42.10
N GLU A 3 12.54 12.09 41.63
CA GLU A 3 12.09 10.68 41.80
C GLU A 3 10.78 10.35 41.08
N GLN A 4 10.86 9.44 40.10
CA GLN A 4 10.00 8.26 39.89
C GLN A 4 10.48 7.60 38.58
N SER A 5 11.17 6.44 38.54
CA SER A 5 10.74 5.08 38.95
C SER A 5 9.31 4.80 38.51
N SER A 6 8.95 3.77 37.74
CA SER A 6 9.52 2.43 37.55
C SER A 6 8.85 1.76 36.31
N PRO A 7 9.24 0.53 35.94
CA PRO A 7 8.93 -0.15 34.68
C PRO A 7 7.67 -1.02 34.77
N GLU A 8 7.16 -1.54 33.63
CA GLU A 8 6.45 -2.82 33.63
C GLU A 8 6.47 -3.48 32.24
N GLN A 9 7.22 -4.58 32.14
CA GLN A 9 6.75 -5.74 31.38
C GLN A 9 5.47 -6.23 32.04
N SER A 10 4.51 -6.73 31.28
CA SER A 10 4.11 -8.14 31.39
C SER A 10 2.92 -8.40 30.48
N GLY A 11 2.99 -9.51 29.76
CA GLY A 11 1.80 -10.11 29.19
C GLY A 11 0.84 -10.50 30.30
N SER A 12 -0.45 -10.33 30.03
CA SER A 12 -1.46 -11.13 30.67
C SER A 12 -2.61 -11.26 29.70
N GLY A 13 -2.70 -12.45 29.10
CA GLY A 13 -3.91 -12.91 28.45
C GLY A 13 -5.02 -12.94 29.48
N SER A 14 -5.99 -12.05 29.35
CA SER A 14 -7.27 -12.24 30.00
C SER A 14 -8.11 -13.13 29.08
N THR A 15 -8.22 -14.39 29.48
CA THR A 15 -9.21 -15.32 28.94
C THR A 15 -10.55 -14.91 29.51
N ASP A 16 -11.38 -14.25 28.70
CA ASP A 16 -12.80 -14.14 28.99
C ASP A 16 -13.47 -15.44 28.54
N ALA A 17 -14.08 -16.15 29.49
CA ALA A 17 -14.83 -17.37 29.22
C ALA A 17 -16.08 -17.03 28.39
N PRO A 18 -16.47 -17.84 27.39
CA PRO A 18 -17.64 -17.51 26.60
C PRO A 18 -18.90 -17.72 27.41
N ALA A 19 -19.60 -16.62 27.75
CA ALA A 19 -21.01 -16.67 28.08
C ALA A 19 -21.76 -17.31 26.89
N THR A 20 -22.55 -18.35 27.15
CA THR A 20 -23.36 -19.00 26.11
C THR A 20 -24.40 -18.01 25.59
N PRO A 21 -24.37 -17.61 24.31
CA PRO A 21 -25.44 -16.79 23.76
C PRO A 21 -26.69 -17.66 23.55
N ALA A 22 -27.84 -17.14 23.97
CA ALA A 22 -29.17 -17.63 23.60
C ALA A 22 -29.27 -17.82 22.07
N PRO A 23 -30.09 -18.75 21.55
CA PRO A 23 -30.15 -19.01 20.12
C PRO A 23 -30.61 -17.75 19.37
N ALA A 24 -29.68 -17.14 18.65
CA ALA A 24 -29.97 -15.99 17.80
C ALA A 24 -30.83 -16.43 16.61
N GLU A 25 -31.92 -15.70 16.36
CA GLU A 25 -32.72 -15.82 15.15
C GLU A 25 -31.82 -15.73 13.91
N PRO A 26 -32.17 -16.42 12.80
CA PRO A 26 -31.32 -16.45 11.62
C PRO A 26 -31.21 -15.05 11.00
N VAL A 27 -30.16 -14.32 11.38
CA VAL A 27 -29.75 -13.08 10.71
C VAL A 27 -29.44 -13.42 9.26
N ALA A 28 -30.27 -12.90 8.36
CA ALA A 28 -30.12 -13.07 6.92
C ALA A 28 -28.67 -12.73 6.53
N ARG A 29 -27.93 -13.73 6.04
CA ARG A 29 -26.54 -13.53 5.63
C ARG A 29 -26.53 -12.53 4.47
N LYS A 30 -26.01 -11.32 4.71
CA LYS A 30 -25.79 -10.34 3.65
C LYS A 30 -24.93 -10.99 2.57
N ARG A 31 -25.42 -10.99 1.33
CA ARG A 31 -24.67 -11.51 0.18
C ARG A 31 -23.35 -10.76 0.10
N ARG A 32 -22.24 -11.49 -0.01
CA ARG A 32 -20.95 -10.88 -0.33
C ARG A 32 -21.08 -10.19 -1.70
N PRO A 33 -20.55 -8.97 -1.87
CA PRO A 33 -20.53 -8.35 -3.18
C PRO A 33 -19.78 -9.26 -4.17
N GLY A 34 -20.30 -9.37 -5.39
CA GLY A 34 -19.62 -10.07 -6.49
C GLY A 34 -18.38 -9.31 -6.95
N LYS A 35 -17.58 -9.91 -7.84
CA LYS A 35 -16.42 -9.22 -8.45
C LYS A 35 -16.86 -7.88 -9.08
N PRO A 36 -16.09 -6.79 -8.89
CA PRO A 36 -16.33 -5.52 -9.56
C PRO A 36 -16.46 -5.71 -11.07
N LYS A 37 -17.40 -4.99 -11.68
CA LYS A 37 -17.63 -5.04 -13.13
C LYS A 37 -16.83 -3.94 -13.79
N VAL A 38 -16.23 -4.24 -14.95
CA VAL A 38 -15.58 -3.24 -15.78
C VAL A 38 -16.63 -2.26 -16.30
N ASP A 39 -16.50 -0.99 -15.92
CA ASP A 39 -17.35 0.09 -16.41
C ASP A 39 -16.87 0.51 -17.81
N PRO A 40 -17.71 0.43 -18.87
CA PRO A 40 -17.29 0.72 -20.24
C PRO A 40 -16.81 2.16 -20.47
N VAL A 41 -17.34 3.11 -19.70
CA VAL A 41 -16.95 4.53 -19.81
C VAL A 41 -15.56 4.73 -19.20
N LEU A 42 -15.31 4.10 -18.05
CA LEU A 42 -13.99 4.14 -17.42
C LEU A 42 -12.96 3.38 -18.26
N SER A 43 -13.28 2.18 -18.75
CA SER A 43 -12.32 1.42 -19.56
C SER A 43 -11.93 2.12 -20.85
N ALA A 44 -12.81 2.96 -21.40
CA ALA A 44 -12.54 3.78 -22.58
C ALA A 44 -11.74 5.07 -22.28
N ALA A 45 -11.52 5.41 -21.00
CA ALA A 45 -10.84 6.65 -20.59
C ALA A 45 -9.31 6.55 -20.65
N VAL A 46 -8.76 5.81 -21.62
CA VAL A 46 -7.31 5.58 -21.77
C VAL A 46 -6.57 6.89 -22.01
N GLU A 47 -7.07 7.74 -22.92
CA GLU A 47 -6.45 9.04 -23.22
C GLU A 47 -6.41 9.95 -21.99
N LEU A 48 -7.52 10.05 -21.24
CA LEU A 48 -7.57 10.83 -20.00
C LEU A 48 -6.54 10.32 -18.98
N ALA A 49 -6.41 9.00 -18.85
CA ALA A 49 -5.44 8.39 -17.96
C ALA A 49 -4.00 8.66 -18.42
N HIS A 50 -3.73 8.54 -19.71
CA HIS A 50 -2.42 8.84 -20.29
C HIS A 50 -2.04 10.32 -20.12
N GLU A 51 -2.95 11.25 -20.41
CA GLU A 51 -2.75 12.68 -20.20
C GLU A 51 -2.43 13.02 -18.74
N ALA A 52 -3.09 12.37 -17.78
CA ALA A 52 -2.84 12.58 -16.35
C ALA A 52 -1.41 12.20 -15.94
N LEU A 53 -0.78 11.21 -16.57
CA LEU A 53 0.61 10.84 -16.28
C LEU A 53 1.60 11.94 -16.67
N HIS A 54 1.27 12.78 -17.66
CA HIS A 54 2.14 13.88 -18.08
C HIS A 54 2.26 15.00 -17.05
N GLU A 55 1.44 15.01 -16.00
CA GLU A 55 1.61 15.91 -14.86
C GLU A 55 2.87 15.60 -14.04
N ILE A 56 3.33 14.34 -14.06
CA ILE A 56 4.45 13.85 -13.20
C ILE A 56 5.57 13.16 -13.98
N ALA A 57 5.35 12.81 -15.23
CA ALA A 57 6.28 12.06 -16.07
C ALA A 57 6.48 12.75 -17.42
N ALA A 58 7.71 12.72 -17.92
CA ALA A 58 7.98 13.11 -19.30
C ALA A 58 7.29 12.13 -20.27
N PRO A 59 6.82 12.58 -21.45
CA PRO A 59 6.10 11.72 -22.39
C PRO A 59 6.85 10.45 -22.76
N GLU A 60 8.17 10.52 -22.88
CA GLU A 60 9.03 9.38 -23.25
C GLU A 60 9.18 8.35 -22.12
N GLN A 61 8.70 8.65 -20.90
CA GLN A 61 8.73 7.73 -19.76
C GLN A 61 7.44 6.91 -19.64
N VAL A 62 6.40 7.25 -20.40
CA VAL A 62 5.09 6.56 -20.41
C VAL A 62 4.99 5.75 -21.70
N GLY A 63 4.93 4.43 -21.57
CA GLY A 63 4.83 3.51 -22.69
C GLY A 63 3.41 3.05 -22.97
N ASP A 64 3.31 1.90 -23.63
CA ASP A 64 2.03 1.34 -24.11
C ASP A 64 1.01 1.10 -22.97
N HIS A 65 -0.28 1.28 -23.29
CA HIS A 65 -1.37 0.88 -22.40
C HIS A 65 -1.43 -0.65 -22.29
N LEU A 66 -1.31 -1.16 -21.07
CA LEU A 66 -1.23 -2.59 -20.78
C LEU A 66 -2.59 -3.21 -20.44
N GLY A 67 -3.53 -2.41 -19.97
CA GLY A 67 -4.88 -2.87 -19.65
C GLY A 67 -5.55 -2.10 -18.52
N VAL A 68 -6.67 -2.65 -18.06
CA VAL A 68 -7.47 -2.09 -16.96
C VAL A 68 -7.85 -3.17 -15.95
N SER A 69 -7.83 -2.82 -14.67
CA SER A 69 -8.40 -3.61 -13.57
C SER A 69 -9.60 -2.89 -12.97
N ALA A 70 -10.62 -3.66 -12.57
CA ALA A 70 -11.76 -3.13 -11.83
C ALA A 70 -11.53 -3.30 -10.34
N GLU A 71 -11.38 -2.18 -9.65
CA GLU A 71 -11.14 -2.14 -8.20
C GLU A 71 -12.48 -2.18 -7.45
N GLU A 72 -13.45 -1.33 -7.85
CA GLU A 72 -14.79 -1.25 -7.27
C GLU A 72 -15.85 -0.82 -8.30
N ASP A 73 -17.10 -0.61 -7.86
CA ASP A 73 -18.14 -0.05 -8.75
C ASP A 73 -17.74 1.37 -9.17
N ARG A 74 -17.62 1.60 -10.47
CA ARG A 74 -17.21 2.89 -11.06
C ARG A 74 -15.84 3.36 -10.57
N LEU A 75 -14.92 2.42 -10.32
CA LEU A 75 -13.52 2.67 -9.99
C LEU A 75 -12.64 1.65 -10.74
N LEU A 76 -11.83 2.11 -11.69
CA LEU A 76 -10.90 1.28 -12.46
C LEU A 76 -9.48 1.85 -12.39
N THR A 77 -8.48 0.99 -12.56
CA THR A 77 -7.08 1.40 -12.71
C THR A 77 -6.58 1.04 -14.10
N HIS A 78 -6.09 2.04 -14.84
CA HIS A 78 -5.35 1.86 -16.08
C HIS A 78 -3.87 1.61 -15.79
N ARG A 79 -3.26 0.68 -16.52
CA ARG A 79 -1.84 0.35 -16.43
C ARG A 79 -1.13 0.71 -17.73
N PHE A 80 0.07 1.28 -17.64
CA PHE A 80 0.93 1.58 -18.78
C PHE A 80 2.35 1.09 -18.51
N ALA A 81 3.09 0.72 -19.55
CA ALA A 81 4.50 0.38 -19.40
C ALA A 81 5.29 1.60 -18.89
N ALA A 82 6.25 1.38 -17.99
CA ALA A 82 7.14 2.45 -17.53
C ALA A 82 8.49 2.39 -18.25
N ASP A 83 8.68 3.26 -19.24
CA ASP A 83 9.94 3.42 -19.98
C ASP A 83 10.92 4.37 -19.25
N LYS A 84 10.75 4.49 -17.93
CA LYS A 84 11.55 5.34 -17.07
C LYS A 84 12.90 4.67 -16.75
N PRO A 85 14.05 5.33 -17.00
CA PRO A 85 15.37 4.78 -16.65
C PRO A 85 15.45 4.40 -15.15
N GLY A 86 15.91 3.20 -14.86
CA GLY A 86 16.00 2.65 -13.50
C GLY A 86 14.74 1.95 -12.98
N TYR A 87 13.61 2.03 -13.71
CA TYR A 87 12.33 1.43 -13.33
C TYR A 87 11.93 0.29 -14.26
N ARG A 88 12.91 -0.49 -14.74
CA ARG A 88 12.64 -1.61 -15.65
C ARG A 88 11.62 -2.58 -15.05
N GLY A 89 10.59 -2.91 -15.84
CA GLY A 89 9.53 -3.83 -15.43
C GLY A 89 8.52 -3.22 -14.45
N TRP A 90 8.64 -1.94 -14.12
CA TRP A 90 7.59 -1.20 -13.44
C TRP A 90 6.53 -0.77 -14.44
N GLU A 91 5.37 -0.41 -13.90
CA GLU A 91 4.22 0.03 -14.67
C GLU A 91 3.63 1.28 -14.00
N TRP A 92 3.28 2.26 -14.82
CA TRP A 92 2.46 3.38 -14.37
C TRP A 92 1.05 2.88 -14.09
N PHE A 93 0.43 3.46 -13.07
CA PHE A 93 -0.99 3.26 -12.83
C PHE A 93 -1.71 4.60 -12.74
N VAL A 94 -2.96 4.60 -13.19
CA VAL A 94 -3.87 5.73 -13.08
C VAL A 94 -5.23 5.21 -12.67
N THR A 95 -5.66 5.52 -11.46
CA THR A 95 -6.98 5.14 -10.97
C THR A 95 -7.97 6.22 -11.33
N VAL A 96 -9.07 5.82 -11.99
CA VAL A 96 -10.14 6.71 -12.46
C VAL A 96 -11.48 6.29 -11.89
N ALA A 97 -12.33 7.28 -11.63
CA ALA A 97 -13.65 7.07 -11.06
C ALA A 97 -14.72 7.92 -11.75
N ARG A 98 -15.99 7.52 -11.55
CA ARG A 98 -17.15 8.37 -11.85
C ARG A 98 -18.06 8.47 -10.63
N ALA A 99 -18.36 9.71 -10.24
CA ALA A 99 -19.39 9.96 -9.24
C ALA A 99 -20.75 9.37 -9.67
N PRO A 100 -21.62 8.98 -8.73
CA PRO A 100 -22.96 8.48 -9.04
C PRO A 100 -23.73 9.46 -9.94
N ARG A 101 -24.37 8.93 -10.99
CA ARG A 101 -25.13 9.68 -12.02
C ARG A 101 -24.30 10.66 -12.87
N ALA A 102 -23.01 10.85 -12.60
CA ALA A 102 -22.12 11.66 -13.42
C ALA A 102 -21.66 10.89 -14.66
N LYS A 103 -21.56 11.60 -15.79
CA LYS A 103 -20.92 11.10 -17.02
C LYS A 103 -19.42 11.38 -17.05
N LYS A 104 -18.98 12.40 -16.32
CA LYS A 104 -17.58 12.83 -16.26
C LYS A 104 -16.74 11.81 -15.50
N VAL A 105 -15.60 11.45 -16.08
CA VAL A 105 -14.53 10.66 -15.46
C VAL A 105 -13.56 11.60 -14.74
N THR A 106 -13.07 11.20 -13.57
CA THR A 106 -12.08 11.93 -12.78
C THR A 106 -10.94 11.00 -12.39
N VAL A 107 -9.73 11.54 -12.27
CA VAL A 107 -8.55 10.82 -11.78
C VAL A 107 -8.52 10.88 -10.26
N CYS A 108 -8.25 9.75 -9.60
CA CYS A 108 -8.14 9.64 -8.16
C CYS A 108 -6.67 9.69 -7.70
N GLU A 109 -5.81 8.97 -8.40
CA GLU A 109 -4.39 8.83 -8.08
C GLU A 109 -3.62 8.37 -9.32
N ILE A 110 -2.33 8.68 -9.31
CA ILE A 110 -1.36 8.28 -10.33
C ILE A 110 -0.06 7.90 -9.64
N GLY A 111 0.68 6.96 -10.22
CA GLY A 111 1.97 6.59 -9.67
C GLY A 111 2.62 5.41 -10.37
N LEU A 112 3.65 4.86 -9.73
CA LEU A 112 4.40 3.71 -10.19
C LEU A 112 4.22 2.54 -9.24
N LEU A 113 4.01 1.36 -9.81
CA LEU A 113 4.00 0.12 -9.07
C LEU A 113 4.95 -0.89 -9.76
N PRO A 114 5.60 -1.76 -8.99
CA PRO A 114 6.36 -2.85 -9.57
C PRO A 114 5.42 -3.75 -10.37
N GLY A 115 5.75 -4.02 -11.62
CA GLY A 115 5.12 -5.07 -12.42
C GLY A 115 5.81 -6.41 -12.20
N ASP A 116 5.35 -7.44 -12.91
CA ASP A 116 5.84 -8.82 -12.74
C ASP A 116 7.34 -8.98 -13.05
N GLN A 117 7.91 -8.05 -13.82
CA GLN A 117 9.31 -8.06 -14.24
C GLN A 117 10.15 -7.01 -13.49
N ALA A 118 9.58 -6.36 -12.47
CA ALA A 118 10.29 -5.34 -11.69
C ALA A 118 11.35 -5.96 -10.78
N LEU A 119 12.50 -5.30 -10.69
CA LEU A 119 13.47 -5.60 -9.64
C LEU A 119 12.93 -5.09 -8.30
N ILE A 120 12.59 -6.02 -7.40
CA ILE A 120 12.04 -5.71 -6.08
C ILE A 120 13.17 -5.47 -5.07
N ALA A 121 12.93 -4.58 -4.11
CA ALA A 121 13.84 -4.33 -3.01
C ALA A 121 14.05 -5.60 -2.16
N PRO A 122 15.26 -5.84 -1.64
CA PRO A 122 15.48 -6.90 -0.67
C PRO A 122 14.67 -6.63 0.62
N PRO A 123 14.46 -7.67 1.46
CA PRO A 123 13.87 -7.49 2.77
C PRO A 123 14.60 -6.40 3.57
N TRP A 124 13.82 -5.62 4.31
CA TRP A 124 14.39 -4.60 5.20
C TRP A 124 15.21 -5.27 6.30
N VAL A 125 16.44 -4.79 6.49
CA VAL A 125 17.35 -5.23 7.57
C VAL A 125 17.35 -4.18 8.68
N PRO A 126 17.23 -4.53 9.97
CA PRO A 126 17.35 -3.57 11.08
C PRO A 126 18.59 -2.70 10.99
N TRP A 127 18.48 -1.43 11.40
CA TRP A 127 19.59 -0.49 11.30
C TRP A 127 20.85 -0.99 12.04
N LEU A 128 20.68 -1.55 13.25
CA LEU A 128 21.77 -2.13 14.03
C LEU A 128 22.50 -3.25 13.27
N GLU A 129 21.80 -4.02 12.46
CA GLU A 129 22.38 -5.10 11.66
C GLU A 129 23.13 -4.57 10.42
N ARG A 130 22.76 -3.37 9.92
CA ARG A 130 23.47 -2.69 8.82
C ARG A 130 24.81 -2.07 9.26
N MET A 131 24.97 -1.77 10.54
CA MET A 131 26.20 -1.20 11.08
C MET A 131 27.37 -2.17 10.86
N ASN A 132 28.55 -1.61 10.60
CA ASN A 132 29.76 -2.40 10.62
C ASN A 132 30.10 -2.83 12.07
N ASP A 133 31.05 -3.74 12.22
CA ASP A 133 31.36 -4.31 13.54
C ASP A 133 31.96 -3.28 14.51
N GLU A 134 32.71 -2.30 14.02
CA GLU A 134 33.29 -1.23 14.83
C GLU A 134 32.20 -0.30 15.39
N GLU A 135 31.26 0.09 14.54
CA GLU A 135 30.10 0.89 14.90
C GLU A 135 29.20 0.17 15.93
N LYS A 136 29.01 -1.15 15.78
CA LYS A 136 28.28 -1.98 16.74
C LYS A 136 28.98 -2.02 18.10
N GLN A 137 30.30 -2.18 18.12
CA GLN A 137 31.09 -2.21 19.35
C GLN A 137 31.05 -0.86 20.08
N ALA A 138 31.18 0.25 19.35
CA ALA A 138 31.05 1.59 19.91
C ALA A 138 29.66 1.82 20.54
N HIS A 139 28.60 1.44 19.83
CA HIS A 139 27.24 1.55 20.35
C HIS A 139 27.01 0.72 21.63
N GLN A 140 27.59 -0.50 21.71
CA GLN A 140 27.52 -1.33 22.91
C GLN A 140 28.29 -0.73 24.10
N ALA A 141 29.45 -0.12 23.85
CA ALA A 141 30.24 0.53 24.90
C ALA A 141 29.50 1.75 25.49
N GLU A 142 28.86 2.57 24.65
CA GLU A 142 28.07 3.73 25.07
C GLU A 142 26.82 3.32 25.88
N GLN A 143 26.12 2.26 25.44
CA GLN A 143 24.98 1.70 26.17
C GLN A 143 25.39 1.19 27.56
N ALA A 144 26.53 0.49 27.65
CA ALA A 144 27.05 -0.03 28.93
C ALA A 144 27.48 1.09 29.90
N ASP A 145 27.95 2.23 29.39
CA ASP A 145 28.29 3.40 30.22
C ASP A 145 27.02 4.11 30.74
N SER A 146 25.99 4.20 29.89
CA SER A 146 24.68 4.78 30.27
C SER A 146 23.92 3.94 31.30
N GLU A 147 24.01 2.61 31.26
CA GLU A 147 23.35 1.72 32.24
C GLU A 147 24.05 1.73 33.61
N ARG A 148 25.31 2.14 33.63
CA ARG A 148 26.15 2.19 34.84
C ARG A 148 25.98 3.52 35.60
N SER A 149 25.41 4.54 34.96
CA SER A 149 25.23 5.89 35.52
C SER A 149 23.83 6.11 36.10
#